data_AF-A0A3D0L9I6-F1
#
_entry.id   AF-A0A3D0L9I6-F1
#
_cell.length_a   1.000
_cell.length_b   1.000
_cell.length_c   1.000
_cell.angle_alpha   90.00
_cell.angle_beta   90.00
_cell.angle_gamma   90.00
#
_symmetry.space_group_name_H-M   'P 1'
#
loop_
_entity.id
_entity.type
_entity.pdbx_description
1 polymer ?
#
loop_
_entity_poly.entity_id
_entity_poly.type
_entity_poly.pdbx_seq_one_letter_code
_entity_poly.pdbx_strand_id
1 'polypeptide(L)'
;KNNKQGRESEPLPVEQAEEFRTSFIEGQKDAYESYSGMLDKGLAREIARINLPLSLYTEFYWQMDLHNLFHFLKLRLDSHAQYEIREYAKVILEMVRKVCPMAAASFENDMEKSVSFTGEEIEALRIVLDGGENPLSGKKLERFQEKIRTGVQL
;
A
#
# COMPACT_ATOMS: atom_id res chain seq x y z
N LYS A 1 10.96 13.80 12.09
CA LYS A 1 9.74 12.97 11.99
C LYS A 1 9.61 12.51 10.54
N ASN A 2 9.51 11.21 10.28
CA ASN A 2 9.34 10.68 8.91
C ASN A 2 7.82 10.64 8.59
N ASN A 3 7.41 10.76 7.32
CA ASN A 3 6.05 11.19 6.92
C ASN A 3 5.13 10.04 6.45
N LYS A 4 5.45 8.80 6.81
CA LYS A 4 4.63 7.61 6.44
C LYS A 4 3.37 7.50 7.30
N GLN A 5 2.23 7.15 6.71
CA GLN A 5 0.95 6.88 7.39
C GLN A 5 1.05 5.64 8.29
N GLY A 6 0.41 5.66 9.47
CA GLY A 6 0.26 4.49 10.34
C GLY A 6 1.56 3.96 10.95
N ARG A 7 2.41 4.85 11.48
CA ARG A 7 3.68 4.44 12.13
C ARG A 7 3.51 3.72 13.44
N GLU A 8 2.49 4.11 14.18
CA GLU A 8 2.18 3.53 15.47
C GLU A 8 1.23 2.38 15.23
N SER A 9 1.63 1.20 15.72
CA SER A 9 0.78 0.01 15.71
C SER A 9 -0.41 0.15 16.64
N GLU A 10 -0.29 1.02 17.63
CA GLU A 10 -1.36 1.32 18.57
C GLU A 10 -2.29 2.39 17.98
N PRO A 11 -3.61 2.13 17.95
CA PRO A 11 -4.56 3.14 17.55
C PRO A 11 -4.58 4.27 18.59
N LEU A 12 -4.98 5.46 18.15
CA LEU A 12 -5.31 6.55 19.06
C LEU A 12 -6.42 6.11 20.03
N PRO A 13 -6.48 6.70 21.23
CA PRO A 13 -7.63 6.54 22.12
C PRO A 13 -8.93 6.79 21.36
N VAL A 14 -9.94 5.95 21.59
CA VAL A 14 -11.21 5.98 20.84
C VAL A 14 -11.84 7.37 20.83
N GLU A 15 -11.82 8.05 21.97
CA GLU A 15 -12.34 9.41 22.11
C GLU A 15 -11.66 10.41 21.16
N GLN A 16 -10.32 10.41 21.09
CA GLN A 16 -9.56 11.28 20.19
C GLN A 16 -9.76 10.91 18.72
N ALA A 17 -9.86 9.60 18.42
CA ALA A 17 -10.14 9.14 17.07
C ALA A 17 -11.52 9.60 16.58
N GLU A 18 -12.55 9.53 17.44
CA GLU A 18 -13.90 10.02 17.12
C GLU A 18 -13.95 11.55 17.03
N GLU A 19 -13.17 12.29 17.81
CA GLU A 19 -13.02 13.74 17.68
C GLU A 19 -12.49 14.11 16.28
N PHE A 20 -11.38 13.49 15.85
CA PHE A 20 -10.82 13.73 14.52
C PHE A 20 -11.78 13.31 13.41
N ARG A 21 -12.45 12.17 13.57
CA ARG A 21 -13.44 11.68 12.61
C ARG A 21 -14.60 12.66 12.47
N THR A 22 -15.09 13.22 13.57
CA THR A 22 -16.16 14.23 13.57
C THR A 22 -15.69 15.48 12.83
N SER A 23 -14.50 15.98 13.14
CA SER A 23 -13.91 17.14 12.46
C SER A 23 -13.75 16.92 10.94
N PHE A 24 -13.35 15.71 10.51
CA PHE A 24 -13.29 15.37 9.09
C PHE A 24 -14.66 15.38 8.43
N ILE A 25 -15.68 14.80 9.07
CA ILE A 25 -17.04 14.75 8.54
C ILE A 25 -17.60 16.17 8.38
N GLU A 26 -17.44 17.02 9.39
CA GLU A 26 -17.90 18.41 9.36
C GLU A 26 -17.20 19.20 8.24
N GLY A 27 -15.87 19.13 8.15
CA GLY A 27 -15.13 19.84 7.10
C GLY A 27 -15.48 19.35 5.68
N GLN A 28 -15.72 18.06 5.51
CA GLN A 28 -16.17 17.49 4.22
C GLN A 28 -17.59 17.96 3.86
N LYS A 29 -18.48 18.04 4.85
CA LYS A 29 -19.84 18.55 4.67
C LYS A 29 -19.83 20.01 4.24
N ASP A 30 -19.06 20.85 4.92
CA ASP A 30 -18.95 22.29 4.60
C ASP A 30 -18.39 22.53 3.19
N ALA A 31 -17.38 21.74 2.80
CA ALA A 31 -16.82 21.79 1.45
C ALA A 31 -17.86 21.43 0.38
N TYR A 32 -18.70 20.43 0.66
CA TYR A 32 -19.75 19.98 -0.25
C TYR A 32 -20.94 20.96 -0.33
N GLU A 33 -21.34 21.56 0.79
CA GLU A 33 -22.36 22.62 0.83
C GLU A 33 -21.89 23.84 0.05
N SER A 34 -20.62 24.23 0.21
CA SER A 34 -20.00 25.32 -0.56
C SER A 34 -19.99 25.02 -2.06
N TYR A 35 -19.63 23.80 -2.45
CA TYR A 35 -19.71 23.33 -3.84
C TYR A 35 -21.13 23.48 -4.40
N SER A 36 -22.13 22.98 -3.67
CA SER A 36 -23.53 23.02 -4.08
C SER A 36 -24.04 24.45 -4.23
N GLY A 37 -23.76 25.31 -3.24
CA GLY A 37 -24.16 26.72 -3.29
C GLY A 37 -23.49 27.53 -4.40
N MET A 38 -22.29 27.15 -4.86
CA MET A 38 -21.67 27.73 -6.05
C MET A 38 -22.39 27.33 -7.34
N LEU A 39 -22.85 26.07 -7.43
CA LEU A 39 -23.63 25.60 -8.58
C LEU A 39 -24.98 26.32 -8.68
N ASP A 40 -25.66 26.54 -7.56
CA ASP A 40 -26.94 27.26 -7.51
C ASP A 40 -26.81 28.71 -8.01
N LYS A 41 -25.62 29.30 -7.86
CA LYS A 41 -25.27 30.64 -8.37
C LYS A 41 -24.80 30.65 -9.83
N GLY A 42 -24.82 29.50 -10.51
CA GLY A 42 -24.47 29.37 -11.93
C GLY A 42 -22.98 29.21 -12.21
N LEU A 43 -22.13 28.91 -11.20
CA LEU A 43 -20.71 28.64 -11.43
C LEU A 43 -20.53 27.32 -12.19
N ALA A 44 -19.58 27.27 -13.13
CA ALA A 44 -19.25 26.05 -13.86
C ALA A 44 -18.75 24.94 -12.92
N ARG A 45 -19.21 23.70 -13.14
CA ARG A 45 -18.88 22.53 -12.31
C ARG A 45 -17.38 22.28 -12.15
N GLU A 46 -16.61 22.51 -13.22
CA GLU A 46 -15.16 22.30 -13.23
C GLU A 46 -14.40 23.24 -12.29
N ILE A 47 -14.93 24.45 -12.10
CA ILE A 47 -14.37 25.44 -11.16
C ILE A 47 -14.90 25.18 -9.75
N ALA A 48 -16.20 24.91 -9.62
CA ALA A 48 -16.82 24.66 -8.32
C ALA A 48 -16.17 23.48 -7.56
N ARG A 49 -15.74 22.43 -8.27
CA ARG A 49 -15.15 21.24 -7.65
C ARG A 49 -13.73 21.42 -7.08
N ILE A 50 -13.06 22.55 -7.34
CA ILE A 50 -11.64 22.75 -6.94
C ILE A 50 -11.45 22.62 -5.42
N ASN A 51 -12.46 22.97 -4.63
CA ASN A 51 -12.39 22.91 -3.16
C ASN A 51 -12.92 21.59 -2.57
N LEU A 52 -13.28 20.60 -3.40
CA LEU A 52 -13.67 19.29 -2.89
C LEU A 52 -12.43 18.52 -2.41
N PRO A 53 -12.52 17.79 -1.29
CA PRO A 53 -11.37 17.11 -0.69
C PRO A 53 -10.95 15.88 -1.50
N LEU A 54 -9.69 15.47 -1.35
CA LEU A 54 -9.13 14.26 -1.99
C LEU A 54 -9.80 12.95 -1.54
N SER A 55 -10.52 12.96 -0.41
CA SER A 55 -11.29 11.82 0.09
C SER A 55 -12.61 11.59 -0.65
N LEU A 56 -12.98 12.47 -1.59
CA LEU A 56 -14.18 12.31 -2.38
C LEU A 56 -14.09 11.05 -3.26
N TYR A 57 -15.11 10.19 -3.18
CA TYR A 57 -15.18 9.02 -4.03
C TYR A 57 -15.23 9.38 -5.51
N THR A 58 -14.55 8.56 -6.30
CA THR A 58 -14.54 8.65 -7.75
C THR A 58 -14.66 7.25 -8.34
N GLU A 59 -15.22 7.17 -9.52
CA GLU A 59 -15.40 5.94 -10.27
C GLU A 59 -14.63 6.04 -11.58
N PHE A 60 -14.02 4.93 -12.00
CA PHE A 60 -13.33 4.86 -13.27
C PHE A 60 -13.35 3.43 -13.79
N TYR A 61 -13.34 3.31 -15.12
CA TYR A 61 -13.08 2.03 -15.77
C TYR A 61 -11.58 1.80 -15.82
N TRP A 62 -11.16 0.60 -15.42
CA TRP A 62 -9.76 0.21 -15.44
C TRP A 62 -9.59 -1.07 -16.24
N GLN A 63 -8.81 -0.99 -17.32
CA GLN A 63 -8.45 -2.12 -18.16
C GLN A 63 -6.93 -2.25 -18.17
N MET A 64 -6.43 -3.46 -17.93
CA MET A 64 -5.01 -3.77 -17.88
C MET A 64 -4.81 -5.24 -18.26
N ASP A 65 -3.68 -5.57 -18.88
CA ASP A 65 -3.27 -6.96 -19.07
C ASP A 65 -2.82 -7.59 -17.74
N LEU A 66 -2.80 -8.93 -17.71
CA LEU A 66 -2.51 -9.67 -16.49
C LEU A 66 -1.07 -9.47 -15.98
N HIS A 67 -0.10 -9.24 -16.87
CA HIS A 67 1.31 -9.04 -16.48
C HIS A 67 1.48 -7.72 -15.71
N ASN A 68 0.97 -6.63 -16.26
CA ASN A 68 0.99 -5.33 -15.59
C ASN A 68 0.12 -5.33 -14.33
N LEU A 69 -0.99 -6.08 -14.33
CA LEU A 69 -1.83 -6.23 -13.14
C LEU A 69 -1.07 -6.90 -11.99
N PHE A 70 -0.30 -7.96 -12.26
CA PHE A 70 0.55 -8.58 -11.24
C PHE A 70 1.65 -7.64 -10.73
N HIS A 71 2.24 -6.83 -11.60
CA HIS A 71 3.18 -5.80 -11.14
C HIS A 71 2.50 -4.77 -10.22
N PHE A 72 1.30 -4.29 -10.59
CA PHE A 72 0.50 -3.42 -9.74
C PHE A 72 0.20 -4.08 -8.38
N LEU A 73 -0.27 -5.33 -8.38
CA LEU A 73 -0.59 -6.07 -7.16
C LEU A 73 0.65 -6.24 -6.27
N LYS A 74 1.82 -6.54 -6.84
CA LYS A 74 3.07 -6.62 -6.08
C LYS A 74 3.37 -5.32 -5.33
N LEU A 75 3.19 -4.16 -5.98
CA LEU A 75 3.44 -2.86 -5.35
C LEU A 75 2.35 -2.45 -4.36
N ARG A 76 1.10 -2.85 -4.60
CA ARG A 76 -0.06 -2.40 -3.83
C ARG A 76 -0.51 -3.37 -2.76
N LEU A 77 0.04 -4.58 -2.68
CA LEU A 77 -0.13 -5.48 -1.54
C LEU A 77 0.96 -5.31 -0.49
N ASP A 78 2.06 -4.64 -0.85
CA ASP A 78 3.19 -4.38 0.04
C ASP A 78 2.79 -3.59 1.31
N SER A 79 3.40 -3.91 2.44
CA SER A 79 3.10 -3.28 3.73
C SER A 79 3.44 -1.78 3.79
N HIS A 80 4.28 -1.29 2.87
CA HIS A 80 4.60 0.13 2.73
C HIS A 80 3.56 0.91 1.90
N ALA A 81 2.69 0.22 1.15
CA ALA A 81 1.60 0.88 0.46
C ALA A 81 0.53 1.37 1.45
N GLN A 82 -0.18 2.43 1.05
CA GLN A 82 -1.25 3.03 1.84
C GLN A 82 -2.34 1.99 2.13
N TYR A 83 -2.91 1.99 3.34
CA TYR A 83 -3.88 0.98 3.75
C TYR A 83 -5.06 0.87 2.76
N GLU A 84 -5.61 2.02 2.34
CA GLU A 84 -6.78 2.09 1.48
C GLU A 84 -6.54 1.40 0.13
N ILE A 85 -5.41 1.66 -0.55
CA ILE A 85 -5.11 1.02 -1.84
C ILE A 85 -4.78 -0.47 -1.68
N ARG A 86 -4.25 -0.90 -0.52
CA ARG A 86 -4.04 -2.33 -0.23
C ARG A 86 -5.37 -3.07 -0.15
N GLU A 87 -6.39 -2.49 0.47
CA GLU A 87 -7.71 -3.13 0.55
C GLU A 87 -8.32 -3.31 -0.86
N TYR A 88 -8.19 -2.32 -1.75
CA TYR A 88 -8.57 -2.49 -3.16
C TYR A 88 -7.75 -3.61 -3.84
N ALA A 89 -6.43 -3.63 -3.65
CA ALA A 89 -5.56 -4.65 -4.26
C ALA A 89 -5.91 -6.07 -3.79
N LYS A 90 -6.27 -6.27 -2.52
CA LYS A 90 -6.72 -7.56 -1.97
C LYS A 90 -7.97 -8.07 -2.69
N VAL A 91 -8.97 -7.21 -2.85
CA VAL A 91 -10.22 -7.56 -3.56
C VAL A 91 -9.92 -7.88 -5.03
N ILE A 92 -9.06 -7.10 -5.69
CA ILE A 92 -8.64 -7.37 -7.07
C ILE A 92 -7.95 -8.74 -7.17
N LEU A 93 -7.04 -9.07 -6.24
CA LEU A 93 -6.38 -10.37 -6.23
C LEU A 93 -7.38 -11.53 -6.04
N GLU A 94 -8.42 -11.35 -5.21
CA GLU A 94 -9.49 -12.36 -5.08
C GLU A 94 -10.26 -12.56 -6.39
N MET A 95 -10.52 -11.50 -7.16
CA MET A 95 -11.13 -11.60 -8.48
C MET A 95 -10.19 -12.35 -9.44
N VAL A 96 -8.91 -12.01 -9.44
CA VAL A 96 -7.88 -12.65 -10.27
C VAL A 96 -7.76 -14.15 -9.96
N ARG A 97 -7.80 -14.55 -8.68
CA ARG A 97 -7.81 -15.96 -8.25
C ARG A 97 -9.00 -16.73 -8.83
N LYS A 98 -10.17 -16.10 -8.91
CA LYS A 98 -11.38 -16.72 -9.48
C LYS A 98 -11.29 -16.87 -11.00
N VAL A 99 -10.68 -15.91 -11.70
CA VAL A 99 -10.65 -15.88 -13.16
C VAL A 99 -9.47 -16.69 -13.74
N CYS A 100 -8.28 -16.59 -13.14
CA CYS A 100 -7.05 -17.22 -13.65
C CYS A 100 -6.21 -17.84 -12.52
N PRO A 101 -6.73 -18.90 -11.85
CA PRO A 101 -6.16 -19.44 -10.62
C PRO A 101 -4.70 -19.90 -10.74
N MET A 102 -4.31 -20.51 -11.86
CA MET A 102 -2.92 -20.97 -12.06
C MET A 102 -1.93 -19.80 -12.13
N ALA A 103 -2.32 -18.71 -12.80
CA ALA A 103 -1.49 -17.52 -12.90
C ALA A 103 -1.41 -16.80 -11.54
N ALA A 104 -2.53 -16.73 -10.81
CA ALA A 104 -2.55 -16.19 -9.46
C ALA A 104 -1.63 -16.98 -8.52
N ALA A 105 -1.68 -18.31 -8.57
CA ALA A 105 -0.82 -19.17 -7.74
C ALA A 105 0.68 -18.95 -8.02
N SER A 106 1.07 -18.81 -9.29
CA SER A 106 2.46 -18.46 -9.64
C SER A 106 2.83 -17.06 -9.16
N PHE A 107 1.96 -16.06 -9.32
CA PHE A 107 2.19 -14.72 -8.79
C PHE A 107 2.44 -14.72 -7.27
N GLU A 108 1.60 -15.42 -6.50
CA GLU A 108 1.72 -15.47 -5.04
C GLU A 108 3.03 -16.13 -4.60
N ASN A 109 3.45 -17.19 -5.29
CA ASN A 109 4.68 -17.91 -4.99
C ASN A 109 5.94 -17.15 -5.41
N ASP A 110 5.95 -16.67 -6.66
CA ASP A 110 7.16 -16.22 -7.34
C ASP A 110 7.36 -14.70 -7.28
N MET A 111 6.31 -13.93 -6.96
CA MET A 111 6.35 -12.48 -6.93
C MET A 111 5.98 -11.87 -5.58
N GLU A 112 4.87 -12.31 -4.96
CA GLU A 112 4.38 -11.75 -3.70
C GLU A 112 5.20 -12.22 -2.50
N LYS A 113 5.42 -13.53 -2.37
CA LYS A 113 6.19 -14.11 -1.26
C LYS A 113 7.69 -14.18 -1.54
N SER A 114 8.12 -13.78 -2.74
CA SER A 114 9.53 -13.77 -3.13
C SER A 114 10.30 -12.68 -2.40
N VAL A 115 11.55 -12.99 -2.03
CA VAL A 115 12.47 -12.04 -1.40
C VAL A 115 13.70 -11.89 -2.27
N SER A 116 14.01 -10.65 -2.65
CA SER A 116 15.20 -10.36 -3.45
C SER A 116 16.43 -10.20 -2.56
N PHE A 117 17.48 -10.92 -2.91
CA PHE A 117 18.80 -10.82 -2.29
C PHE A 117 19.80 -10.19 -3.25
N THR A 118 20.61 -9.28 -2.72
CA THR A 118 21.77 -8.72 -3.41
C THR A 118 22.87 -9.78 -3.55
N GLY A 119 23.87 -9.51 -4.40
CA GLY A 119 25.00 -10.43 -4.58
C GLY A 119 25.74 -10.75 -3.27
N GLU A 120 25.98 -9.74 -2.42
CA GLU A 120 26.62 -9.93 -1.10
C GLU A 120 25.78 -10.82 -0.17
N GLU A 121 24.45 -10.67 -0.19
CA GLU A 121 23.54 -11.46 0.64
C GLU A 121 23.44 -12.90 0.17
N ILE A 122 23.44 -13.14 -1.14
CA ILE A 122 23.49 -14.51 -1.70
C ILE A 122 24.80 -15.20 -1.34
N GLU A 123 25.93 -14.48 -1.41
CA GLU A 123 27.22 -15.06 -1.04
C GLU A 123 27.28 -15.39 0.45
N ALA A 124 26.79 -14.48 1.29
CA ALA A 124 26.66 -14.74 2.72
C ALA A 124 25.78 -15.96 3.01
N LEU A 125 24.66 -16.12 2.29
CA LEU A 125 23.76 -17.25 2.44
C LEU A 125 24.47 -18.57 2.08
N ARG A 126 25.26 -18.60 1.01
CA ARG A 126 26.03 -19.79 0.61
C ARG A 126 27.02 -20.22 1.69
N ILE A 127 27.82 -19.27 2.18
CA ILE A 127 28.82 -19.56 3.23
C ILE A 127 28.15 -20.10 4.50
N VAL A 128 27.05 -19.48 4.92
CA VAL A 128 26.31 -19.91 6.11
C VAL A 128 25.70 -21.30 5.94
N LEU A 129 25.14 -21.62 4.76
CA LEU A 129 24.58 -22.94 4.47
C LEU A 129 25.65 -24.04 4.41
N ASP A 130 26.88 -23.69 4.03
CA ASP A 130 28.05 -24.57 4.07
C ASP A 130 28.66 -24.71 5.48
N GLY A 131 28.05 -24.09 6.50
CA GLY A 131 28.48 -24.16 7.90
C GLY A 131 29.55 -23.14 8.29
N GLY A 132 29.86 -22.18 7.41
CA GLY A 132 30.76 -21.06 7.70
C GLY A 132 30.08 -19.92 8.48
N GLU A 133 30.89 -18.99 8.98
CA GLU A 133 30.38 -17.78 9.62
C GLU A 133 29.88 -16.77 8.59
N ASN A 134 28.86 -15.98 8.96
CA ASN A 134 28.31 -14.97 8.06
C ASN A 134 29.34 -13.86 7.80
N PRO A 135 29.74 -13.60 6.53
CA PRO A 135 30.73 -12.58 6.21
C PRO A 135 30.22 -11.15 6.35
N LEU A 136 28.90 -10.94 6.44
CA LEU A 136 28.30 -9.63 6.64
C LEU A 136 28.52 -9.16 8.09
N SER A 137 28.72 -7.86 8.26
CA SER A 137 28.94 -7.24 9.57
C SER A 137 28.17 -5.93 9.73
N GLY A 138 28.00 -5.51 11.00
CA GLY A 138 27.29 -4.29 11.37
C GLY A 138 25.87 -4.23 10.80
N LYS A 139 25.47 -3.04 10.30
CA LYS A 139 24.12 -2.79 9.75
C LYS A 139 23.74 -3.70 8.59
N LYS A 140 24.71 -4.19 7.80
CA LYS A 140 24.43 -5.11 6.68
C LYS A 140 23.94 -6.46 7.20
N LEU A 141 24.59 -6.98 8.25
CA LEU A 141 24.18 -8.22 8.91
C LEU A 141 22.78 -8.09 9.54
N GLU A 142 22.54 -6.99 10.26
CA GLU A 142 21.23 -6.71 10.88
C GLU A 142 20.10 -6.71 9.84
N ARG A 143 20.29 -6.00 8.71
CA ARG A 143 19.30 -5.95 7.63
C ARG A 143 19.11 -7.31 6.96
N PHE A 144 20.19 -8.06 6.73
CA PHE A 144 20.12 -9.38 6.13
C PHE A 144 19.36 -10.36 7.02
N GLN A 145 19.67 -10.40 8.32
CA GLN A 145 18.96 -11.24 9.29
C GLN A 145 17.48 -10.88 9.38
N GLU A 146 17.17 -9.58 9.39
CA GLU A 146 15.78 -9.12 9.43
C GLU A 146 15.03 -9.45 8.14
N LYS A 147 15.69 -9.34 6.99
CA LYS A 147 15.16 -9.76 5.69
C LYS A 147 14.86 -11.26 5.67
N ILE A 148 15.76 -12.10 6.19
CA ILE A 148 15.52 -13.56 6.31
C ILE A 148 14.34 -13.85 7.25
N ARG A 149 14.23 -13.12 8.36
CA ARG A 149 13.17 -13.31 9.37
C ARG A 149 11.79 -12.90 8.87
N THR A 150 11.71 -11.77 8.17
CA THR A 150 10.43 -11.13 7.82
C THR A 150 10.05 -11.28 6.36
N GLY A 151 11.01 -11.62 5.49
CA GLY A 151 10.86 -11.56 4.05
C GLY A 151 10.77 -10.13 3.49
N VAL A 152 10.93 -9.10 4.33
CA VAL A 152 10.78 -7.70 3.93
C VAL A 152 12.15 -7.11 3.61
N GLN A 153 12.25 -6.42 2.48
CA GLN A 153 13.43 -5.66 2.12
C GLN A 153 13.42 -4.29 2.83
N LEU A 154 14.38 -4.08 3.75
CA LEU A 154 14.55 -2.84 4.54
C LEU A 154 15.58 -1.86 3.96
#